data_AF-B4GBT4-F1
#
_entry.id   AF-B4GBT4-F1
#
_cell.length_a   1.000
_cell.length_b   1.000
_cell.length_c   1.000
_cell.angle_alpha   90.00
_cell.angle_beta   90.00
_cell.angle_gamma   90.00
#
_symmetry.space_group_name_H-M   'P 1'
#
loop_
_entity.id
_entity.type
_entity.pdbx_description
1 polymer ?
#
loop_
_entity_poly.entity_id
_entity_poly.type
_entity_poly.pdbx_seq_one_letter_code
_entity_poly.pdbx_strand_id
1 'polypeptide(L)'
;MLIIGQIQVSIFMEIKAVKRFLEEHYYFSLLQFFVSFISIQLYVFFYHMIVQKSSWKRILAGVWTFEVNTISIMKPAKTAPYISLIISVALTFIVMAISLCYGNLAVRHRRGLFVSRHNVIRWSERLFVLTSFGIIVCAEMKRITIEFVTLLVYTTLSNIFVVIFAASIRKPNFYHYEPKGDHILIGQLYYLNFYALYMGYVWTTASWFEIMDWNVKLTDLFK
;
A
#
# COMPACT_ATOMS: atom_id res chain seq x y z
N MET A 1 0.51 11.43 6.17
CA MET A 1 1.32 10.23 5.82
C MET A 1 1.11 9.81 4.37
N LEU A 2 -0.11 9.56 3.88
CA LEU A 2 -0.37 9.14 2.49
C LEU A 2 0.20 10.12 1.44
N ILE A 3 -0.05 11.42 1.60
CA ILE A 3 0.52 12.47 0.73
C ILE A 3 2.06 12.47 0.76
N ILE A 4 2.66 12.33 1.95
CA ILE A 4 4.12 12.28 2.11
C ILE A 4 4.69 11.07 1.37
N GLY A 5 4.07 9.90 1.51
CA GLY A 5 4.44 8.69 0.78
C GLY A 5 4.33 8.87 -0.73
N GLN A 6 3.25 9.49 -1.23
CA GLN A 6 3.08 9.74 -2.66
C GLN A 6 4.16 10.70 -3.21
N ILE A 7 4.53 11.73 -2.44
CA ILE A 7 5.64 12.63 -2.78
C ILE A 7 6.97 11.87 -2.81
N GLN A 8 7.22 10.99 -1.83
CA GLN A 8 8.41 10.15 -1.80
C GLN A 8 8.51 9.28 -3.07
N VAL A 9 7.42 8.64 -3.51
CA VAL A 9 7.40 7.87 -4.77
C VAL A 9 7.75 8.75 -5.96
N SER A 10 7.14 9.93 -6.07
CA SER A 10 7.38 10.84 -7.19
C SER A 10 8.85 11.25 -7.28
N ILE A 11 9.48 11.58 -6.14
CA ILE A 11 10.91 11.92 -6.09
C ILE A 11 11.77 10.69 -6.45
N PHE A 12 11.45 9.52 -5.90
CA PHE A 12 12.23 8.31 -6.13
C PHE A 12 12.15 7.82 -7.58
N MET A 13 11.02 8.03 -8.24
CA MET A 13 10.82 7.76 -9.66
C MET A 13 11.71 8.62 -10.58
N GLU A 14 12.20 9.77 -10.14
CA GLU A 14 13.08 10.63 -10.93
C GLU A 14 14.56 10.20 -10.88
N ILE A 15 14.95 9.41 -9.89
CA ILE A 15 16.33 8.98 -9.69
C ILE A 15 16.66 7.83 -10.65
N LYS A 16 17.12 8.16 -11.87
CA LYS A 16 17.48 7.19 -12.91
C LYS A 16 18.52 6.14 -12.46
N ALA A 17 19.44 6.53 -11.58
CA ALA A 17 20.45 5.61 -11.03
C ALA A 17 19.82 4.48 -10.21
N VAL A 18 18.78 4.79 -9.44
CA VAL A 18 18.04 3.83 -8.62
C VAL A 18 17.21 2.89 -9.49
N LYS A 19 16.60 3.40 -10.56
CA LYS A 19 15.89 2.57 -11.55
C LYS A 19 16.80 1.50 -12.16
N ARG A 20 17.94 1.93 -12.70
CA ARG A 20 18.93 1.01 -13.29
C ARG A 20 19.49 0.03 -12.27
N PHE A 21 19.79 0.50 -11.06
CA PHE A 21 20.29 -0.38 -10.00
C PHE A 21 19.28 -1.45 -9.59
N LEU A 22 18.00 -1.10 -9.45
CA LEU A 22 16.95 -2.05 -9.09
C LEU A 22 16.61 -3.03 -10.20
N GLU A 23 16.73 -2.61 -11.47
CA GLU A 23 16.61 -3.49 -12.65
C GLU A 23 17.77 -4.50 -12.71
N GLU A 24 18.99 -4.09 -12.38
CA GLU A 24 20.18 -4.97 -12.41
C GLU A 24 20.30 -5.87 -11.17
N HIS A 25 19.81 -5.44 -10.00
CA HIS A 25 20.01 -6.11 -8.72
C HIS A 25 18.70 -6.51 -8.02
N TYR A 26 17.88 -7.32 -8.70
CA TYR A 26 16.58 -7.77 -8.19
C TYR A 26 16.61 -8.41 -6.79
N TYR A 27 17.66 -9.17 -6.46
CA TYR A 27 17.81 -9.80 -5.13
C TYR A 27 17.78 -8.78 -3.99
N PHE A 28 18.23 -7.54 -4.25
CA PHE A 28 18.17 -6.46 -3.27
C PHE A 28 16.72 -6.06 -2.95
N SER A 29 15.86 -6.04 -3.98
CA SER A 29 14.43 -5.81 -3.79
C SER A 29 13.76 -6.91 -2.99
N LEU A 30 14.11 -8.18 -3.27
CA LEU A 30 13.55 -9.33 -2.57
C LEU A 30 13.98 -9.33 -1.10
N LEU A 31 15.25 -9.02 -0.84
CA LEU A 31 15.81 -8.87 0.50
C LEU A 31 15.11 -7.74 1.27
N GLN A 32 14.90 -6.61 0.61
CA GLN A 32 14.23 -5.46 1.21
C GLN A 32 12.76 -5.77 1.55
N PHE A 33 12.05 -6.49 0.68
CA PHE A 33 10.72 -7.00 0.98
C PHE A 33 10.72 -7.97 2.17
N PHE A 34 11.69 -8.87 2.25
CA PHE A 34 11.83 -9.79 3.38
C PHE A 34 12.07 -9.06 4.70
N VAL A 35 12.93 -8.04 4.70
CA VAL A 35 13.19 -7.18 5.87
C VAL A 35 11.95 -6.39 6.27
N SER A 36 11.20 -5.85 5.31
CA SER A 36 9.92 -5.19 5.56
C SER A 36 8.89 -6.15 6.17
N PHE A 37 8.74 -7.34 5.58
CA PHE A 37 7.80 -8.34 6.08
C PHE A 37 8.13 -8.76 7.51
N ILE A 38 9.40 -9.08 7.80
CA ILE A 38 9.85 -9.39 9.16
C ILE A 38 9.60 -8.20 10.10
N SER A 39 9.87 -6.98 9.67
CA SER A 39 9.67 -5.78 10.48
C SER A 39 8.20 -5.60 10.89
N ILE A 40 7.25 -5.86 9.97
CA ILE A 40 5.80 -5.83 10.28
C ILE A 40 5.44 -6.93 11.27
N GLN A 41 5.89 -8.16 11.03
CA GLN A 41 5.60 -9.30 11.91
C GLN A 41 6.16 -9.07 13.32
N LEU A 42 7.40 -8.59 13.44
CA LEU A 42 8.01 -8.24 14.72
C LEU A 42 7.26 -7.08 15.38
N TYR A 43 6.83 -6.07 14.62
CA TYR A 43 6.09 -4.94 15.18
C TYR A 43 4.74 -5.36 15.76
N VAL A 44 4.00 -6.22 15.05
CA VAL A 44 2.71 -6.76 15.48
C VAL A 44 2.89 -7.69 16.69
N PHE A 45 3.91 -8.56 16.66
CA PHE A 45 4.21 -9.49 17.74
C PHE A 45 4.66 -8.78 19.03
N PHE A 46 5.62 -7.85 18.93
CA PHE A 46 6.12 -7.08 20.07
C PHE A 46 5.27 -5.86 20.42
N TYR A 47 4.11 -5.69 19.78
CA TYR A 47 3.27 -4.51 19.94
C TYR A 47 2.88 -4.28 21.40
N HIS A 48 2.48 -5.34 22.11
CA HIS A 48 2.11 -5.29 23.52
C HIS A 48 3.25 -4.80 24.42
N MET A 49 4.50 -5.14 24.08
CA MET A 49 5.68 -4.68 24.80
C MET A 49 6.05 -3.23 24.45
N ILE A 50 5.90 -2.83 23.17
CA ILE A 50 6.21 -1.49 22.67
C ILE A 50 5.26 -0.45 23.26
N VAL A 51 3.97 -0.77 23.41
CA VAL A 51 2.95 0.15 23.96
C VAL A 51 3.25 0.53 25.42
N GLN A 52 3.92 -0.34 26.17
CA GLN A 52 4.34 -0.08 27.56
C GLN A 52 5.60 0.79 27.68
N LYS A 53 6.30 1.07 26.57
CA LYS A 53 7.51 1.91 26.56
C LYS A 53 7.15 3.40 26.42
N SER A 54 8.13 4.25 26.73
CA SER A 54 8.01 5.71 26.60
C SER A 54 7.62 6.15 25.18
N SER A 55 6.91 7.27 25.08
CA SER A 55 6.37 7.78 23.81
C SER A 55 7.42 7.91 22.70
N TRP A 56 8.66 8.29 23.05
CA TRP A 56 9.76 8.36 22.09
C TRP A 56 10.13 7.01 21.48
N LYS A 57 10.20 5.94 22.28
CA LYS A 57 10.51 4.59 21.78
C LYS A 57 9.39 4.05 20.88
N ARG A 58 8.14 4.39 21.19
CA ARG A 58 6.97 4.06 20.35
C ARG A 58 7.01 4.77 19.00
N ILE A 59 7.33 6.07 18.99
CA ILE A 59 7.45 6.85 17.77
C ILE A 59 8.59 6.31 16.91
N LEU A 60 9.76 6.04 17.51
CA LEU A 60 10.92 5.52 16.76
C LEU A 60 10.62 4.15 16.12
N ALA A 61 10.02 3.21 16.87
CA ALA A 61 9.61 1.93 16.32
C ALA A 61 8.55 2.08 15.21
N GLY A 62 7.64 3.04 15.36
CA GLY A 62 6.62 3.35 14.36
C GLY A 62 7.19 3.99 13.09
N VAL A 63 8.16 4.89 13.22
CA VAL A 63 8.85 5.54 12.09
C VAL A 63 9.75 4.53 11.37
N TRP A 64 10.48 3.70 12.10
CA TRP A 64 11.31 2.64 11.52
C TRP A 64 10.48 1.69 10.67
N THR A 65 9.40 1.15 11.24
CA THR A 65 8.50 0.24 10.52
C THR A 65 7.83 0.93 9.35
N PHE A 66 7.44 2.19 9.49
CA PHE A 66 6.92 3.00 8.41
C PHE A 66 7.92 3.10 7.24
N GLU A 67 9.13 3.60 7.48
CA GLU A 67 10.12 3.84 6.43
C GLU A 67 10.54 2.54 5.75
N VAL A 68 10.88 1.50 6.52
CA VAL A 68 11.30 0.20 5.95
C VAL A 68 10.23 -0.38 5.03
N ASN A 69 8.95 -0.25 5.41
CA ASN A 69 7.86 -0.75 4.60
C ASN A 69 7.59 0.14 3.38
N THR A 70 7.55 1.45 3.55
CA THR A 70 7.35 2.42 2.46
C THR A 70 8.41 2.22 1.38
N ILE A 71 9.69 2.12 1.75
CA ILE A 71 10.77 1.93 0.77
C ILE A 71 10.64 0.56 0.08
N SER A 72 10.16 -0.49 0.77
CA SER A 72 9.99 -1.82 0.15
C SER A 72 8.89 -1.86 -0.94
N ILE A 73 7.88 -1.00 -0.81
CA ILE A 73 6.73 -0.90 -1.72
C ILE A 73 7.02 0.13 -2.83
N MET A 74 7.86 1.12 -2.53
CA MET A 74 8.31 2.18 -3.45
C MET A 74 9.24 1.60 -4.52
N LYS A 75 8.68 0.80 -5.41
CA LYS A 75 9.35 0.27 -6.59
C LYS A 75 9.07 1.14 -7.80
N PRO A 76 10.12 1.65 -8.48
CA PRO A 76 9.92 2.41 -9.69
C PRO A 76 9.38 1.50 -10.79
N ALA A 77 8.32 1.94 -11.47
CA ALA A 77 7.83 1.24 -12.65
C ALA A 77 8.78 1.48 -13.82
N LYS A 78 8.94 0.46 -14.69
CA LYS A 78 9.79 0.47 -15.88
C LYS A 78 9.52 1.70 -16.76
N THR A 79 8.24 2.04 -16.89
CA THR A 79 7.69 3.07 -17.77
C THR A 79 6.54 3.77 -17.04
N ALA A 80 6.79 4.45 -15.91
CA ALA A 80 5.77 5.30 -15.30
C ALA A 80 5.74 6.69 -15.97
N PRO A 81 4.84 6.98 -16.94
CA PRO A 81 4.57 8.36 -17.32
C PRO A 81 4.02 9.09 -16.10
N TYR A 82 4.33 10.39 -15.91
CA TYR A 82 3.79 11.19 -14.80
C TYR A 82 2.26 11.13 -14.68
N ILE A 83 1.57 10.86 -15.79
CA ILE A 83 0.13 10.64 -15.87
C ILE A 83 -0.31 9.43 -15.04
N SER A 84 0.47 8.34 -15.01
CA SER A 84 0.22 7.18 -14.15
C SER A 84 0.17 7.58 -12.67
N LEU A 85 1.07 8.46 -12.23
CA LEU A 85 1.09 8.98 -10.86
C LEU A 85 -0.16 9.82 -10.59
N ILE A 86 -0.53 10.73 -11.50
CA ILE A 86 -1.71 11.61 -11.36
C ILE A 86 -3.00 10.78 -11.29
N ILE A 87 -3.19 9.83 -12.20
CA ILE A 87 -4.35 8.93 -12.22
C ILE A 87 -4.39 8.11 -10.93
N SER A 88 -3.26 7.58 -10.49
CA SER A 88 -3.17 6.78 -9.27
C SER A 88 -3.50 7.58 -8.02
N VAL A 89 -3.09 8.85 -7.95
CA VAL A 89 -3.50 9.78 -6.88
C VAL A 89 -5.02 9.93 -6.90
N ALA A 90 -5.60 10.30 -8.04
CA ALA A 90 -7.04 10.50 -8.18
C ALA A 90 -7.85 9.25 -7.77
N LEU A 91 -7.48 8.07 -8.29
CA LEU A 91 -8.12 6.79 -7.96
C LEU A 91 -8.01 6.47 -6.47
N THR A 92 -6.85 6.69 -5.86
CA THR A 92 -6.66 6.44 -4.42
C THR A 92 -7.60 7.31 -3.58
N PHE A 93 -7.77 8.59 -3.93
CA PHE A 93 -8.68 9.50 -3.24
C PHE A 93 -10.16 9.12 -3.47
N ILE A 94 -10.53 8.69 -4.67
CA ILE A 94 -11.88 8.19 -4.97
C ILE A 94 -12.20 6.97 -4.11
N VAL A 95 -11.30 5.98 -4.05
CA VAL A 95 -11.49 4.78 -3.23
C VAL A 95 -11.57 5.14 -1.75
N MET A 96 -10.76 6.09 -1.30
CA MET A 96 -10.84 6.58 0.08
C MET A 96 -12.20 7.21 0.37
N ALA A 97 -12.75 8.03 -0.53
CA ALA A 97 -14.08 8.61 -0.39
C ALA A 97 -15.18 7.53 -0.36
N ILE A 98 -15.12 6.55 -1.27
CA ILE A 98 -16.04 5.40 -1.30
C ILE A 98 -15.95 4.62 0.02
N SER A 99 -14.73 4.35 0.50
CA SER A 99 -14.46 3.63 1.74
C SER A 99 -15.05 4.35 2.95
N LEU A 100 -14.98 5.68 2.99
CA LEU A 100 -15.58 6.51 4.05
C LEU A 100 -17.11 6.48 3.99
N CYS A 101 -17.71 6.68 2.82
CA CYS A 101 -19.16 6.65 2.62
C CYS A 101 -19.73 5.29 2.98
N TYR A 102 -19.16 4.21 2.42
CA TYR A 102 -19.57 2.84 2.70
C TYR A 102 -19.39 2.49 4.18
N GLY A 103 -18.24 2.87 4.76
CA GLY A 103 -17.97 2.62 6.17
C GLY A 103 -19.00 3.27 7.09
N ASN A 104 -19.42 4.51 6.82
CA ASN A 104 -20.45 5.21 7.60
C ASN A 104 -21.85 4.56 7.46
N LEU A 105 -22.21 4.06 6.27
CA LEU A 105 -23.47 3.35 6.06
C LEU A 105 -23.47 1.96 6.73
N ALA A 106 -22.32 1.28 6.72
CA ALA A 106 -22.13 -0.04 7.30
C ALA A 106 -22.18 -0.04 8.84
N VAL A 107 -21.98 1.10 9.52
CA VAL A 107 -22.11 1.22 10.99
C VAL A 107 -23.46 0.70 11.50
N ARG A 108 -24.53 0.92 10.74
CA ARG A 108 -25.89 0.51 11.13
C ARG A 108 -26.14 -1.00 10.97
N HIS A 109 -25.28 -1.72 10.25
CA HIS A 109 -25.45 -3.14 9.98
C HIS A 109 -24.79 -4.00 11.07
N ARG A 110 -25.61 -4.70 11.88
CA ARG A 110 -25.14 -5.63 12.93
C ARG A 110 -24.53 -6.93 12.39
N ARG A 111 -24.88 -7.34 11.16
CA ARG A 111 -24.37 -8.56 10.52
C ARG A 111 -23.70 -8.19 9.20
N GLY A 112 -22.43 -8.56 9.07
CA GLY A 112 -21.67 -8.42 7.82
C GLY A 112 -20.39 -7.61 7.99
N LEU A 113 -19.30 -8.21 7.48
CA LEU A 113 -17.98 -7.65 7.20
C LEU A 113 -17.08 -7.40 8.42
N PHE A 114 -16.16 -8.38 8.56
CA PHE A 114 -15.24 -8.73 9.65
C PHE A 114 -15.82 -8.79 11.07
N VAL A 115 -15.87 -10.02 11.59
CA VAL A 115 -16.43 -10.40 12.90
C VAL A 115 -15.41 -10.21 14.04
N SER A 116 -14.11 -10.04 13.75
CA SER A 116 -13.05 -9.93 14.76
C SER A 116 -11.84 -9.11 14.30
N ARG A 117 -11.27 -8.31 15.22
CA ARG A 117 -10.06 -7.49 15.05
C ARG A 117 -8.85 -8.29 14.55
N HIS A 118 -8.63 -9.48 15.10
CA HIS A 118 -7.49 -10.33 14.72
C HIS A 118 -7.57 -10.75 13.25
N ASN A 119 -8.79 -10.99 12.75
CA ASN A 119 -8.97 -11.32 11.34
C ASN A 119 -8.66 -10.12 10.44
N VAL A 120 -9.04 -8.90 10.83
CA VAL A 120 -8.72 -7.69 10.05
C VAL A 120 -7.21 -7.48 9.95
N ILE A 121 -6.49 -7.60 11.07
CA ILE A 121 -5.03 -7.46 11.11
C ILE A 121 -4.37 -8.52 10.22
N ARG A 122 -4.75 -9.80 10.40
CA ARG A 122 -4.20 -10.92 9.63
C ARG A 122 -4.49 -10.82 8.13
N TRP A 123 -5.69 -10.40 7.75
CA TRP A 123 -6.04 -10.19 6.34
C TRP A 123 -5.31 -8.98 5.73
N SER A 124 -5.10 -7.92 6.52
CA SER A 124 -4.28 -6.78 6.11
C SER A 124 -2.86 -7.19 5.81
N GLU A 125 -2.23 -7.95 6.68
CA GLU A 125 -0.87 -8.45 6.44
C GLU A 125 -0.79 -9.35 5.21
N ARG A 126 -1.77 -10.25 5.03
CA ARG A 126 -1.81 -11.16 3.87
C ARG A 126 -1.96 -10.40 2.56
N LEU A 127 -2.86 -9.43 2.50
CA LEU A 127 -3.07 -8.65 1.29
C LEU A 127 -1.93 -7.68 1.02
N PHE A 128 -1.33 -7.11 2.06
CA PHE A 128 -0.11 -6.34 1.95
C PHE A 128 1.03 -7.15 1.31
N VAL A 129 1.25 -8.38 1.80
CA VAL A 129 2.24 -9.31 1.25
C VAL A 129 1.89 -9.67 -0.20
N LEU A 130 0.63 -10.01 -0.46
CA LEU A 130 0.19 -10.43 -1.78
C LEU A 130 0.34 -9.32 -2.82
N THR A 131 -0.03 -8.09 -2.48
CA THR A 131 0.09 -6.91 -3.37
C THR A 131 1.54 -6.52 -3.59
N SER A 132 2.35 -6.46 -2.53
CA SER A 132 3.77 -6.10 -2.62
C SER A 132 4.57 -7.15 -3.39
N PHE A 133 4.37 -8.43 -3.07
CA PHE A 133 4.99 -9.54 -3.80
C PHE A 133 4.50 -9.58 -5.25
N GLY A 134 3.21 -9.31 -5.48
CA GLY A 134 2.64 -9.16 -6.80
C GLY A 134 3.36 -8.10 -7.64
N ILE A 135 3.57 -6.90 -7.10
CA ILE A 135 4.33 -5.82 -7.76
C ILE A 135 5.77 -6.28 -8.05
N ILE A 136 6.42 -6.94 -7.09
CA ILE A 136 7.80 -7.43 -7.22
C ILE A 136 7.94 -8.49 -8.32
N VAL A 137 7.00 -9.44 -8.42
CA VAL A 137 7.03 -10.49 -9.45
C VAL A 137 6.63 -9.94 -10.81
N CYS A 138 5.61 -9.07 -10.87
CA CYS A 138 5.18 -8.41 -12.10
C CYS A 138 6.30 -7.54 -12.69
N ALA A 139 7.12 -6.88 -11.85
CA ALA A 139 8.30 -6.17 -12.30
C ALA A 139 9.29 -7.05 -13.08
N GLU A 140 9.33 -8.37 -12.85
CA GLU A 140 10.23 -9.29 -13.55
C GLU A 140 9.59 -9.96 -14.79
N MET A 141 8.28 -9.80 -14.97
CA MET A 141 7.60 -10.45 -16.08
C MET A 141 8.05 -9.84 -17.42
N LYS A 142 8.38 -10.71 -18.38
CA LYS A 142 8.70 -10.32 -19.77
C LYS A 142 7.45 -10.12 -20.62
N ARG A 143 6.31 -10.68 -20.22
CA ARG A 143 5.05 -10.59 -20.96
C ARG A 143 4.11 -9.58 -20.30
N ILE A 144 4.01 -8.40 -20.92
CA ILE A 144 3.26 -7.25 -20.42
C ILE A 144 1.75 -7.58 -20.27
N THR A 145 1.18 -8.42 -21.14
CA THR A 145 -0.23 -8.83 -21.04
C THR A 145 -0.54 -9.65 -19.78
N ILE A 146 0.35 -10.55 -19.38
CA ILE A 146 0.21 -11.34 -18.16
C ILE A 146 0.47 -10.45 -16.94
N GLU A 147 1.45 -9.56 -17.03
CA GLU A 147 1.77 -8.56 -16.01
C GLU A 147 0.53 -7.71 -15.69
N PHE A 148 -0.12 -7.16 -16.72
CA PHE A 148 -1.31 -6.32 -16.56
C PHE A 148 -2.47 -7.08 -15.90
N VAL A 149 -2.82 -8.28 -16.38
CA VAL A 149 -3.93 -9.07 -15.80
C VAL A 149 -3.64 -9.39 -14.33
N THR A 150 -2.40 -9.76 -14.01
CA THR A 150 -1.99 -10.10 -12.65
C THR A 150 -2.06 -8.87 -11.72
N LEU A 151 -1.53 -7.72 -12.17
CA LEU A 151 -1.60 -6.46 -11.43
C LEU A 151 -3.04 -5.97 -11.25
N LEU A 152 -3.90 -6.13 -12.26
CA LEU A 152 -5.31 -5.78 -12.20
C LEU A 152 -6.04 -6.59 -11.11
N VAL A 153 -5.80 -7.91 -11.05
CA VAL A 153 -6.38 -8.78 -10.01
C VAL A 153 -5.92 -8.34 -8.62
N TYR A 154 -4.61 -8.13 -8.42
CA TYR A 154 -4.08 -7.70 -7.12
C TYR A 154 -4.58 -6.32 -6.71
N THR A 155 -4.67 -5.38 -7.64
CA THR A 155 -5.21 -4.04 -7.39
C THR A 155 -6.69 -4.08 -7.06
N THR A 156 -7.46 -4.96 -7.71
CA THR A 156 -8.90 -5.14 -7.42
C THR A 156 -9.13 -5.79 -6.05
N LEU A 157 -8.35 -6.82 -5.69
CA LEU A 157 -8.39 -7.42 -4.36
C LEU A 157 -8.05 -6.41 -3.26
N SER A 158 -7.01 -5.60 -3.48
CA SER A 158 -6.61 -4.54 -2.56
C SER A 158 -7.72 -3.48 -2.40
N ASN A 159 -8.36 -3.08 -3.50
CA ASN A 159 -9.49 -2.16 -3.49
C ASN A 159 -10.65 -2.63 -2.62
N ILE A 160 -11.11 -3.85 -2.88
CA ILE A 160 -12.20 -4.47 -2.11
C ILE A 160 -11.81 -4.50 -0.64
N PHE A 161 -10.58 -4.89 -0.34
CA PHE A 161 -10.13 -4.98 1.04
C PHE A 161 -10.08 -3.64 1.76
N VAL A 162 -9.55 -2.58 1.15
CA VAL A 162 -9.47 -1.26 1.78
C VAL A 162 -10.86 -0.73 2.12
N VAL A 163 -11.85 -0.92 1.23
CA VAL A 163 -13.25 -0.56 1.49
C VAL A 163 -13.82 -1.33 2.69
N ILE A 164 -13.56 -2.63 2.75
CA ILE A 164 -14.04 -3.47 3.86
C ILE A 164 -13.30 -3.13 5.16
N PHE A 165 -12.00 -2.84 5.10
CA PHE A 165 -11.20 -2.44 6.25
C PHE A 165 -11.74 -1.13 6.84
N ALA A 166 -12.05 -0.14 6.00
CA ALA A 166 -12.64 1.12 6.42
C ALA A 166 -13.98 0.93 7.14
N ALA A 167 -14.84 0.05 6.61
CA ALA A 167 -16.10 -0.30 7.24
C ALA A 167 -15.92 -1.00 8.59
N SER A 168 -14.87 -1.81 8.72
CA SER A 168 -14.56 -2.53 9.96
C SER A 168 -14.08 -1.59 11.07
N ILE A 169 -13.21 -0.62 10.74
CA ILE A 169 -12.73 0.38 11.69
C ILE A 169 -13.88 1.23 12.28
N ARG A 170 -14.89 1.53 11.46
CA ARG A 170 -16.01 2.42 11.83
C ARG A 170 -17.00 1.78 12.80
N LYS A 171 -16.94 0.47 13.05
CA LYS A 171 -17.86 -0.21 13.96
C LYS A 171 -17.63 0.20 15.42
N PRO A 172 -18.72 0.34 16.21
CA PRO A 172 -18.61 0.59 17.64
C PRO A 172 -17.88 -0.58 18.32
N ASN A 173 -16.95 -0.28 19.23
CA ASN A 173 -16.08 -1.22 19.95
C ASN A 173 -14.98 -1.92 19.12
N PHE A 174 -14.67 -1.46 17.91
CA PHE A 174 -13.50 -1.98 17.16
C PHE A 174 -12.18 -1.64 17.87
N TYR A 175 -12.09 -0.44 18.43
CA TYR A 175 -10.99 0.00 19.28
C TYR A 175 -11.28 -0.34 20.73
N HIS A 176 -10.35 -1.01 21.40
CA HIS A 176 -10.44 -1.21 22.85
C HIS A 176 -10.00 0.09 23.55
N TYR A 177 -10.73 0.47 24.59
CA TYR A 177 -10.42 1.68 25.38
C TYR A 177 -9.10 1.52 26.19
N GLU A 178 -8.68 0.28 26.45
CA GLU A 178 -7.59 -0.05 27.37
C GLU A 178 -6.17 0.11 26.76
N PRO A 179 -5.82 -0.43 25.58
CA PRO A 179 -4.52 -0.17 24.98
C PRO A 179 -4.53 1.17 24.21
N LYS A 180 -3.97 2.22 24.81
CA LYS A 180 -3.68 3.54 24.16
C LYS A 180 -2.81 3.46 22.88
N GLY A 181 -2.37 2.26 22.50
CA GLY A 181 -1.65 1.99 21.27
C GLY A 181 -2.55 1.77 20.06
N ASP A 182 -3.70 1.10 20.20
CA ASP A 182 -4.39 0.40 19.11
C ASP A 182 -4.63 1.25 17.84
N HIS A 183 -4.95 2.54 18.04
CA HIS A 183 -5.15 3.50 16.95
C HIS A 183 -3.92 3.68 16.05
N ILE A 184 -2.71 3.59 16.63
CA ILE A 184 -1.44 3.74 15.91
C ILE A 184 -1.19 2.52 15.02
N LEU A 185 -1.33 1.30 15.56
CA LEU A 185 -1.10 0.06 14.79
C LEU A 185 -2.09 -0.08 13.64
N ILE A 186 -3.38 0.09 13.93
CA ILE A 186 -4.45 -0.03 12.93
C ILE A 186 -4.30 1.08 11.88
N GLY A 187 -3.96 2.30 12.30
CA GLY A 187 -3.70 3.41 11.39
C GLY A 187 -2.50 3.15 10.45
N GLN A 188 -1.42 2.57 10.97
CA GLN A 188 -0.25 2.19 10.17
C GLN A 188 -0.57 1.09 9.16
N LEU A 189 -1.27 0.02 9.59
CA LEU A 189 -1.69 -1.05 8.68
C LEU A 189 -2.63 -0.52 7.59
N TYR A 190 -3.55 0.38 7.94
CA TYR A 190 -4.46 0.98 6.98
C TYR A 190 -3.71 1.88 5.97
N TYR A 191 -2.74 2.67 6.44
CA TYR A 191 -1.84 3.43 5.57
C TYR A 191 -1.07 2.53 4.61
N LEU A 192 -0.47 1.44 5.11
CA LEU A 192 0.33 0.53 4.29
C LEU A 192 -0.49 -0.12 3.17
N ASN A 193 -1.73 -0.53 3.46
CA ASN A 193 -2.63 -1.08 2.45
C ASN A 193 -3.02 -0.02 1.40
N PHE A 194 -3.27 1.22 1.81
CA PHE A 194 -3.52 2.31 0.85
C PHE A 194 -2.30 2.66 0.01
N TYR A 195 -1.10 2.61 0.59
CA TYR A 195 0.14 2.90 -0.12
C TYR A 195 0.48 1.78 -1.12
N ALA A 196 0.28 0.52 -0.73
CA ALA A 196 0.35 -0.63 -1.63
C ALA A 196 -0.70 -0.54 -2.75
N LEU A 197 -1.93 -0.10 -2.44
CA LEU A 197 -2.97 0.14 -3.44
C LEU A 197 -2.57 1.25 -4.42
N TYR A 198 -2.03 2.37 -3.93
CA TYR A 198 -1.51 3.44 -4.77
C TYR A 198 -0.44 2.94 -5.73
N MET A 199 0.55 2.18 -5.23
CA MET A 199 1.56 1.58 -6.09
C MET A 199 0.98 0.54 -7.06
N GLY A 200 -0.02 -0.23 -6.63
CA GLY A 200 -0.78 -1.12 -7.51
C GLY A 200 -1.42 -0.38 -8.68
N TYR A 201 -2.01 0.80 -8.43
CA TYR A 201 -2.51 1.66 -9.50
C TYR A 201 -1.43 2.20 -10.43
N VAL A 202 -0.30 2.66 -9.87
CA VAL A 202 0.81 3.18 -10.68
C VAL A 202 1.31 2.12 -11.64
N TRP A 203 1.52 0.90 -11.14
CA TRP A 203 1.96 -0.23 -11.96
C TRP A 203 0.90 -0.67 -12.96
N THR A 204 -0.36 -0.83 -12.53
CA THR A 204 -1.44 -1.26 -13.43
C THR A 204 -1.67 -0.25 -14.56
N THR A 205 -1.63 1.05 -14.26
CA THR A 205 -1.79 2.10 -15.26
C THR A 205 -0.58 2.23 -16.17
N ALA A 206 0.63 2.05 -15.65
CA ALA A 206 1.86 1.99 -16.46
C ALA A 206 1.81 0.83 -17.46
N SER A 207 1.52 -0.40 -17.01
CA SER A 207 1.41 -1.57 -17.90
C SER A 207 0.26 -1.41 -18.90
N TRP A 208 -0.84 -0.74 -18.51
CA TRP A 208 -1.94 -0.42 -19.43
C TRP A 208 -1.50 0.54 -20.55
N PHE A 209 -0.81 1.63 -20.21
CA PHE A 209 -0.30 2.57 -21.21
C PHE A 209 0.71 1.91 -22.15
N GLU A 210 1.52 0.99 -21.64
CA GLU A 210 2.48 0.22 -22.45
C GLU A 210 1.76 -0.75 -23.42
N ILE A 211 0.66 -1.40 -23.00
CA ILE A 211 -0.18 -2.22 -23.89
C ILE A 211 -0.82 -1.39 -25.00
N MET A 212 -1.25 -0.17 -24.68
CA MET A 212 -1.88 0.73 -25.65
C MET A 212 -0.87 1.48 -26.54
N ASP A 213 0.43 1.23 -26.37
CA ASP A 213 1.55 1.96 -27.02
C ASP A 213 1.42 3.48 -26.89
N TRP A 214 0.84 3.94 -25.77
CA TRP A 214 0.44 5.33 -25.60
C TRP A 214 1.56 6.12 -24.95
N ASN A 215 2.38 6.76 -25.78
CA ASN A 215 3.54 7.52 -25.34
C ASN A 215 3.14 8.95 -24.92
N VAL A 216 2.30 9.09 -23.89
CA VAL A 216 1.78 10.40 -23.48
C VAL A 216 2.86 11.15 -22.68
N LYS A 217 3.53 12.09 -23.33
CA LYS A 217 4.43 13.03 -22.65
C LYS A 217 3.60 14.13 -21.99
N LEU A 218 4.03 14.57 -20.81
CA LEU A 218 3.38 15.64 -20.03
C LEU A 218 3.19 16.94 -20.84
N THR A 219 4.05 17.16 -21.84
CA THR A 219 3.99 18.28 -22.80
C THR A 219 2.78 18.25 -23.74
N ASP A 220 2.17 17.09 -23.95
CA ASP A 220 1.03 16.94 -24.86
C ASP A 220 -0.32 17.13 -24.16
N LEU A 221 -0.35 17.15 -22.82
CA LEU A 221 -1.55 17.41 -22.01
C LEU A 221 -1.83 18.90 -21.78
N PHE A 222 -0.83 19.76 -21.99
CA PHE A 222 -0.92 21.22 -21.79
C PHE A 222 -0.83 21.99 -23.12
N LYS A 223 -1.00 21.31 -24.25
CA LYS A 223 -1.27 21.92 -25.56
C LYS A 223 -2.77 21.90 -25.83
#